data_AF-A0A7C9DN34-F1
#
_entry.id   AF-A0A7C9DN34-F1
#
_cell.length_a   1.000
_cell.length_b   1.000
_cell.length_c   1.000
_cell.angle_alpha   90.00
_cell.angle_beta   90.00
_cell.angle_gamma   90.00
#
_symmetry.space_group_name_H-M   'P 1'
#
loop_
_entity.id
_entity.type
_entity.pdbx_description
1 polymer ?
#
loop_
_entity_poly.entity_id
_entity_poly.type
_entity_poly.pdbx_seq_one_letter_code
_entity_poly.pdbx_strand_id
1 'polypeptide(L)'
;MKEVVEKIDSEAGGVPLLLDFHSPLDSSFKGASLSSAIFNISTTMIGAGIMSIPATFKVLGIIPALIVILIVALMGYATGNFLLRFTHSGKSTTYAGLMAESFGWIGSLAMQISVMITSFGCLIIYLIIIGDVLTGTKSGDRIHTGLLQEWFGFHWWTSRAFALLIVVLLVILPLVLFRRIGN
;
A
#
# COMPACT_ATOMS: atom_id res chain seq x y z
N MET A 1 62.12 14.36 20.74
CA MET A 1 61.33 13.84 19.60
C MET A 1 59.81 14.02 19.76
N LYS A 2 59.29 14.29 20.97
CA LYS A 2 57.88 14.64 21.18
C LYS A 2 57.58 16.14 20.96
N GLU A 3 58.55 17.03 21.19
CA GLU A 3 58.39 18.48 20.96
C GLU A 3 58.56 18.92 19.49
N VAL A 4 58.99 18.03 18.59
CA VAL A 4 59.12 18.35 17.14
C VAL A 4 57.80 18.08 16.39
N VAL A 5 56.94 17.22 16.93
CA VAL A 5 55.61 16.95 16.35
C VAL A 5 54.63 18.08 16.71
N GLU A 6 54.74 18.65 17.91
CA GLU A 6 53.92 19.78 18.37
C GLU A 6 54.18 21.07 17.57
N LYS A 7 55.30 21.17 16.86
CA LYS A 7 55.64 22.33 16.02
C LYS A 7 55.10 22.27 14.59
N ILE A 8 54.49 21.15 14.18
CA ILE A 8 53.85 21.03 12.86
C ILE A 8 52.35 21.40 12.92
N ASP A 9 51.75 21.39 14.11
CA ASP A 9 50.36 21.81 14.34
C ASP A 9 50.14 23.35 14.29
N SER A 10 51.19 24.16 14.12
CA SER A 10 51.08 25.61 14.30
C SER A 10 51.14 26.48 13.03
N GLU A 11 51.43 25.97 11.82
CA GLU A 11 51.59 26.84 10.64
C GLU A 11 51.08 26.28 9.30
N ALA A 12 49.88 25.70 9.29
CA ALA A 12 49.14 25.53 8.05
C ALA A 12 47.64 25.76 8.26
N GLY A 13 47.27 27.04 8.41
CA GLY A 13 45.91 27.46 8.10
C GLY A 13 45.63 27.21 6.61
N GLY A 14 44.59 26.43 6.32
CA GLY A 14 44.04 26.34 4.96
C GLY A 14 43.27 25.06 4.67
N VAL A 15 41.94 25.19 4.68
CA VAL A 15 40.86 24.31 4.17
C VAL A 15 40.48 23.00 4.88
N PRO A 16 39.16 22.74 5.02
CA PRO A 16 38.59 21.80 5.99
C PRO A 16 38.48 20.39 5.40
N LEU A 17 38.90 19.36 6.13
CA LEU A 17 38.76 17.98 5.69
C LEU A 17 38.35 17.07 6.83
N LEU A 18 37.14 16.54 6.66
CA LEU A 18 36.44 15.52 7.46
C LEU A 18 35.91 16.03 8.79
N LEU A 19 34.84 16.83 8.69
CA LEU A 19 33.73 16.76 9.62
C LEU A 19 33.29 15.29 9.64
N ASP A 20 33.68 14.58 10.70
CA ASP A 20 33.17 13.25 11.01
C ASP A 20 31.66 13.31 10.95
N PHE A 21 31.10 12.83 9.85
CA PHE A 21 29.69 12.58 9.70
C PHE A 21 29.33 11.31 10.49
N HIS A 22 29.75 11.26 11.76
CA HIS A 22 28.94 10.58 12.75
C HIS A 22 27.81 11.54 13.09
N SER A 23 26.92 11.73 12.10
CA SER A 23 25.62 12.30 12.38
C SER A 23 25.02 11.48 13.51
N PRO A 24 24.60 12.11 14.60
CA PRO A 24 23.91 11.41 15.64
C PRO A 24 22.63 10.91 14.98
N LEU A 25 22.54 9.60 14.78
CA LEU A 25 21.28 8.89 14.59
C LEU A 25 20.50 8.96 15.92
N ASP A 26 20.26 10.19 16.38
CA ASP A 26 19.42 10.53 17.51
C ASP A 26 17.97 10.24 17.10
N SER A 27 17.56 9.01 17.36
CA SER A 27 16.48 8.74 18.32
C SER A 27 15.33 9.77 18.41
N SER A 28 14.71 10.17 17.31
CA SER A 28 13.34 10.73 17.34
C SER A 28 12.59 10.66 16.01
N PHE A 29 12.70 9.53 15.31
CA PHE A 29 11.60 9.06 14.45
C PHE A 29 11.38 7.60 14.79
N LYS A 30 10.45 7.34 15.72
CA LYS A 30 9.88 6.00 15.95
C LYS A 30 8.89 5.66 14.80
N GLY A 31 9.30 5.94 13.57
CA GLY A 31 8.59 5.66 12.33
C GLY A 31 9.15 4.38 11.69
N ALA A 32 8.36 3.72 10.85
CA ALA A 32 8.78 2.52 10.14
C ALA A 32 10.15 2.73 9.46
N SER A 33 11.08 1.78 9.63
CA SER A 33 12.39 1.81 8.96
C SER A 33 12.22 1.89 7.44
N LEU A 34 13.10 2.61 6.74
CA LEU A 34 13.08 2.74 5.27
C LEU A 34 12.97 1.37 4.58
N SER A 35 13.70 0.38 5.07
CA SER A 35 13.65 -1.00 4.55
C SER A 35 12.25 -1.63 4.71
N SER A 36 11.60 -1.43 5.86
CA SER A 36 10.25 -1.94 6.12
C SER A 36 9.18 -1.24 5.27
N ALA A 37 9.32 0.07 5.02
CA ALA A 37 8.42 0.83 4.17
C ALA A 37 8.51 0.36 2.71
N ILE A 38 9.72 0.20 2.18
CA ILE A 38 9.95 -0.31 0.83
C ILE A 38 9.38 -1.73 0.71
N PHE A 39 9.69 -2.61 1.66
CA PHE A 39 9.22 -4.00 1.63
C PHE A 39 7.69 -4.11 1.61
N ASN A 40 6.99 -3.32 2.45
CA ASN A 40 5.53 -3.31 2.49
C ASN A 40 4.91 -2.85 1.15
N ILE A 41 5.43 -1.75 0.59
CA ILE A 41 4.96 -1.21 -0.68
C ILE A 41 5.23 -2.21 -1.82
N SER A 42 6.44 -2.79 -1.88
CA SER A 42 6.81 -3.78 -2.90
C SER A 42 5.96 -5.04 -2.82
N THR A 43 5.71 -5.58 -1.63
CA THR A 43 4.88 -6.78 -1.45
C THR A 43 3.45 -6.55 -1.95
N THR A 44 2.89 -5.38 -1.66
CA THR A 44 1.55 -5.00 -2.12
C THR A 44 1.49 -4.89 -3.66
N MET A 45 2.48 -4.22 -4.26
CA MET A 45 2.56 -4.04 -5.72
C MET A 45 2.75 -5.37 -6.46
N ILE A 46 3.65 -6.22 -5.97
CA ILE A 46 3.90 -7.55 -6.53
C ILE A 46 2.65 -8.43 -6.39
N GLY A 47 1.98 -8.41 -5.22
CA GLY A 47 0.78 -9.20 -4.95
C GLY A 47 -0.39 -8.85 -5.88
N ALA A 48 -0.63 -7.56 -6.14
CA ALA A 48 -1.64 -7.14 -7.11
C ALA A 48 -1.22 -7.47 -8.57
N GLY A 49 0.07 -7.33 -8.88
CA GLY A 49 0.63 -7.60 -10.20
C GLY A 49 0.54 -9.08 -10.57
N ILE A 50 0.95 -10.00 -9.70
CA ILE A 50 0.95 -11.44 -9.99
C ILE A 50 -0.46 -11.99 -10.26
N MET A 51 -1.48 -11.41 -9.63
CA MET A 51 -2.88 -11.78 -9.85
C MET A 51 -3.42 -11.27 -11.20
N SER A 52 -3.00 -10.09 -11.64
CA SER A 52 -3.58 -9.39 -12.80
C SER A 52 -2.82 -9.59 -14.10
N ILE A 53 -1.48 -9.66 -14.05
CA ILE A 53 -0.61 -9.73 -15.23
C ILE A 53 -0.97 -10.91 -16.16
N PRO A 54 -1.13 -12.16 -15.68
CA PRO A 54 -1.45 -13.28 -16.58
C PRO A 54 -2.78 -13.11 -17.30
N ALA A 55 -3.78 -12.57 -16.60
CA ALA A 55 -5.10 -12.31 -17.17
C ALA A 55 -5.06 -11.20 -18.22
N THR A 56 -4.29 -10.12 -17.97
CA THR A 56 -4.09 -9.03 -18.94
C THR A 56 -3.43 -9.55 -20.22
N PHE A 57 -2.37 -10.36 -20.10
CA PHE A 57 -1.72 -10.97 -21.27
C PHE A 57 -2.65 -11.89 -22.06
N LYS A 58 -3.52 -12.64 -21.36
CA LYS A 58 -4.50 -13.52 -22.00
C LYS A 58 -5.58 -12.77 -22.78
N VAL A 59 -6.06 -11.64 -22.27
CA VAL A 59 -7.17 -10.89 -22.89
C VAL A 59 -6.69 -9.91 -23.96
N LEU A 60 -5.58 -9.20 -23.71
CA LEU A 60 -5.06 -8.20 -24.65
C LEU A 60 -4.07 -8.79 -25.67
N GLY A 61 -3.36 -9.86 -25.33
CA GLY A 61 -2.21 -10.34 -26.10
C GLY A 61 -0.90 -9.63 -25.72
N ILE A 62 0.23 -10.16 -26.19
CA ILE A 62 1.58 -9.80 -25.66
C ILE A 62 1.97 -8.35 -25.96
N ILE A 63 1.91 -7.94 -27.23
CA ILE A 63 2.36 -6.62 -27.68
C ILE A 63 1.54 -5.48 -27.02
N PRO A 64 0.19 -5.47 -27.09
CA PRO A 64 -0.58 -4.40 -26.46
C PRO A 64 -0.52 -4.44 -24.93
N ALA A 65 -0.42 -5.61 -24.29
CA ALA A 65 -0.25 -5.70 -22.84
C ALA A 65 1.06 -5.04 -22.38
N LEU A 66 2.18 -5.25 -23.09
CA LEU A 66 3.45 -4.58 -22.79
C LEU A 66 3.37 -3.05 -22.91
N ILE A 67 2.68 -2.55 -23.93
CA ILE A 67 2.47 -1.10 -24.11
C ILE A 67 1.67 -0.53 -22.93
N VAL A 68 0.58 -1.19 -22.53
CA VAL A 68 -0.24 -0.75 -21.40
C VAL A 68 0.56 -0.79 -20.09
N ILE A 69 1.34 -1.84 -19.85
CA ILE A 69 2.21 -1.94 -18.66
C ILE A 69 3.22 -0.79 -18.62
N LEU A 70 3.84 -0.44 -19.76
CA LEU A 70 4.78 0.68 -19.85
C LEU A 70 4.08 2.03 -19.53
N ILE A 71 2.89 2.25 -20.06
CA ILE A 71 2.10 3.47 -19.80
C ILE A 71 1.75 3.57 -18.31
N VAL A 72 1.27 2.49 -17.70
CA VAL A 72 0.92 2.46 -16.27
C VAL A 72 2.18 2.65 -15.40
N ALA A 73 3.32 2.06 -15.77
CA ALA A 73 4.58 2.26 -15.09
C ALA A 73 5.03 3.73 -15.13
N LEU A 74 4.90 4.39 -16.29
CA LEU A 74 5.23 5.82 -16.43
C LEU A 74 4.30 6.70 -15.61
N MET A 75 2.98 6.40 -15.61
CA MET A 75 2.02 7.11 -14.75
C MET A 75 2.36 6.95 -13.27
N GLY A 76 2.68 5.73 -12.83
CA GLY A 76 3.08 5.45 -11.45
C GLY A 76 4.36 6.20 -11.04
N TYR A 77 5.36 6.24 -11.91
CA TYR A 77 6.59 7.01 -11.69
C TYR A 77 6.31 8.51 -11.56
N ALA A 78 5.48 9.07 -12.46
CA ALA A 78 5.09 10.47 -12.42
C ALA A 78 4.32 10.83 -11.14
N THR A 79 3.34 10.00 -10.75
CA THR A 79 2.61 10.18 -9.49
C THR A 79 3.52 10.07 -8.28
N GLY A 80 4.47 9.12 -8.27
CA GLY A 80 5.45 8.98 -7.19
C GLY A 80 6.33 10.22 -7.04
N ASN A 81 6.88 10.74 -8.14
CA ASN A 81 7.70 11.94 -8.12
C ASN A 81 6.90 13.19 -7.69
N PHE A 82 5.64 13.28 -8.14
CA PHE A 82 4.73 14.32 -7.68
C PHE A 82 4.51 14.23 -6.17
N LEU A 83 4.13 13.06 -5.67
CA LEU A 83 3.90 12.84 -4.25
C LEU A 83 5.12 13.20 -3.40
N LEU A 84 6.34 12.79 -3.82
CA LEU A 84 7.58 13.11 -3.11
C LEU A 84 7.87 14.61 -3.11
N ARG A 85 7.71 15.29 -4.24
CA ARG A 85 7.95 16.74 -4.36
C ARG A 85 7.03 17.55 -3.45
N PHE A 86 5.75 17.18 -3.37
CA PHE A 86 4.78 17.84 -2.50
C PHE A 86 4.90 17.42 -1.04
N THR A 87 5.33 16.20 -0.74
CA THR A 87 5.63 15.78 0.64
C THR A 87 6.84 16.54 1.20
N HIS A 88 7.81 16.90 0.36
CA HIS A 88 8.98 17.67 0.78
C HIS A 88 8.72 19.19 0.87
N SER A 89 7.83 19.75 0.04
CA SER A 89 7.49 21.19 0.07
C SER A 89 6.27 21.55 0.92
N GLY A 90 5.34 20.62 1.10
CA GLY A 90 4.04 20.86 1.72
C GLY A 90 4.03 20.60 3.22
N LYS A 91 3.11 21.26 3.93
CA LYS A 91 2.91 21.09 5.38
C LYS A 91 1.90 19.99 5.74
N SER A 92 1.27 19.36 4.74
CA SER A 92 0.21 18.39 4.95
C SER A 92 0.70 16.95 4.93
N THR A 93 0.27 16.15 5.91
CA THR A 93 0.66 14.75 6.09
C THR A 93 -0.32 13.75 5.46
N THR A 94 -1.38 14.24 4.80
CA THR A 94 -2.45 13.40 4.24
C THR A 94 -2.51 13.53 2.73
N TYR A 95 -2.89 12.46 2.03
CA TYR A 95 -3.05 12.47 0.57
C TYR A 95 -4.07 13.51 0.08
N ALA A 96 -5.18 13.67 0.80
CA ALA A 96 -6.18 14.67 0.49
C ALA A 96 -5.62 16.10 0.65
N GLY A 97 -4.82 16.34 1.68
CA GLY A 97 -4.17 17.64 1.88
C GLY A 97 -3.08 17.96 0.86
N LEU A 98 -2.29 16.95 0.47
CA LEU A 98 -1.32 17.07 -0.64
C LEU A 98 -2.02 17.45 -1.94
N MET A 99 -3.14 16.78 -2.26
CA MET A 99 -3.92 17.10 -3.45
C MET A 99 -4.65 18.46 -3.34
N ALA A 100 -5.01 18.89 -2.13
CA ALA A 100 -5.56 20.23 -1.87
C ALA A 100 -4.54 21.33 -2.17
N GLU A 101 -3.27 21.10 -1.83
CA GLU A 101 -2.19 22.05 -2.05
C GLU A 101 -1.81 22.14 -3.53
N SER A 102 -1.84 21.01 -4.27
CA SER A 102 -1.46 21.01 -5.68
C SER A 102 -2.59 21.39 -6.64
N PHE A 103 -3.83 20.98 -6.37
CA PHE A 103 -4.99 21.12 -7.28
C PHE A 103 -6.17 21.88 -6.64
N GLY A 104 -6.01 22.40 -5.43
CA GLY A 104 -7.08 23.06 -4.69
C GLY A 104 -8.11 22.08 -4.12
N TRP A 105 -9.18 22.63 -3.58
CA TRP A 105 -10.26 21.87 -2.90
C TRP A 105 -10.90 20.79 -3.80
N ILE A 106 -11.07 21.07 -5.09
CA ILE A 106 -11.62 20.11 -6.05
C ILE A 106 -10.74 18.86 -6.17
N GLY A 107 -9.41 19.04 -6.24
CA GLY A 107 -8.48 17.92 -6.35
C GLY A 107 -8.50 17.04 -5.10
N SER A 108 -8.52 17.67 -3.93
CA SER A 108 -8.65 16.98 -2.64
C SER A 108 -9.93 16.14 -2.55
N LEU A 109 -11.06 16.73 -2.91
CA LEU A 109 -12.35 16.06 -2.90
C LEU A 109 -12.40 14.89 -3.88
N ALA A 110 -11.90 15.08 -5.11
CA ALA A 110 -11.84 14.03 -6.12
C ALA A 110 -10.95 12.84 -5.66
N MET A 111 -9.80 13.13 -5.04
CA MET A 111 -8.92 12.10 -4.48
C MET A 111 -9.62 11.35 -3.33
N GLN A 112 -10.26 12.08 -2.42
CA GLN A 112 -10.98 11.47 -1.29
C GLN A 112 -12.11 10.56 -1.77
N ILE A 113 -12.90 10.99 -2.76
CA ILE A 113 -13.95 10.18 -3.38
C ILE A 113 -13.35 8.94 -4.05
N SER A 114 -12.25 9.10 -4.80
CA SER A 114 -11.55 7.99 -5.44
C SER A 114 -11.10 6.92 -4.43
N VAL A 115 -10.47 7.34 -3.33
CA VAL A 115 -10.07 6.43 -2.24
C VAL A 115 -11.28 5.75 -1.61
N MET A 116 -12.38 6.46 -1.38
CA MET A 116 -13.60 5.86 -0.85
C MET A 116 -14.15 4.77 -1.78
N ILE A 117 -14.23 5.05 -3.08
CA ILE A 117 -14.72 4.09 -4.09
C ILE A 117 -13.78 2.87 -4.15
N THR A 118 -12.46 3.07 -4.23
CA THR A 118 -11.49 1.97 -4.27
C THR A 118 -11.54 1.13 -2.99
N SER A 119 -11.62 1.76 -1.82
CA SER A 119 -11.70 1.04 -0.54
C SER A 119 -12.99 0.24 -0.42
N PHE A 120 -14.12 0.80 -0.85
CA PHE A 120 -15.40 0.11 -0.89
C PHE A 120 -15.39 -1.06 -1.88
N GLY A 121 -14.82 -0.86 -3.07
CA GLY A 121 -14.66 -1.91 -4.07
C GLY A 121 -13.78 -3.06 -3.58
N CYS A 122 -12.63 -2.77 -2.96
CA CYS A 122 -11.76 -3.78 -2.35
C CYS A 122 -12.49 -4.55 -1.24
N LEU A 123 -13.28 -3.87 -0.41
CA LEU A 123 -14.10 -4.53 0.62
C LEU A 123 -15.11 -5.50 0.01
N ILE A 124 -15.80 -5.12 -1.07
CA ILE A 124 -16.71 -6.02 -1.79
C ILE A 124 -15.96 -7.22 -2.38
N ILE A 125 -14.81 -6.98 -3.03
CA ILE A 125 -13.99 -8.05 -3.62
C ILE A 125 -13.54 -9.03 -2.53
N TYR A 126 -13.09 -8.53 -1.37
CA TYR A 126 -12.71 -9.39 -0.26
C TYR A 126 -13.89 -10.22 0.27
N LEU A 127 -15.08 -9.63 0.39
CA LEU A 127 -16.28 -10.38 0.75
C LEU A 127 -16.59 -11.49 -0.26
N ILE A 128 -16.47 -11.21 -1.57
CA ILE A 128 -16.69 -12.21 -2.63
C ILE A 128 -15.67 -13.34 -2.50
N ILE A 129 -14.37 -13.01 -2.41
CA ILE A 129 -13.30 -14.02 -2.29
C ILE A 129 -13.52 -14.90 -1.05
N ILE A 130 -13.80 -14.28 0.10
CA ILE A 130 -14.07 -15.00 1.36
C ILE A 130 -15.31 -15.88 1.22
N GLY A 131 -16.39 -15.35 0.63
CA GLY A 131 -17.62 -16.10 0.38
C GLY A 131 -17.40 -17.30 -0.54
N ASP A 132 -16.63 -17.13 -1.61
CA ASP A 132 -16.28 -18.19 -2.55
C ASP A 132 -15.40 -19.26 -1.89
N VAL A 133 -14.45 -18.86 -1.03
CA VAL A 133 -13.60 -19.79 -0.25
C VAL A 133 -14.41 -20.58 0.77
N LEU A 134 -15.32 -19.93 1.50
CA LEU A 134 -16.12 -20.56 2.56
C LEU A 134 -17.21 -21.48 2.01
N THR A 135 -17.96 -21.03 1.00
CA THR A 135 -19.16 -21.72 0.52
C THR A 135 -18.94 -22.56 -0.74
N GLY A 136 -17.80 -22.36 -1.40
CA GLY A 136 -17.44 -23.08 -2.62
C GLY A 136 -18.13 -22.51 -3.86
N THR A 137 -17.46 -22.68 -4.99
CA THR A 137 -17.97 -22.20 -6.27
C THR A 137 -18.66 -23.31 -7.05
N LYS A 138 -19.95 -23.11 -7.34
CA LYS A 138 -20.71 -23.97 -8.28
C LYS A 138 -20.44 -23.51 -9.72
N SER A 139 -19.23 -23.76 -10.22
CA SER A 139 -18.90 -23.54 -11.63
C SER A 139 -18.95 -24.87 -12.38
N GLY A 140 -20.11 -25.19 -12.97
CA GLY A 140 -20.29 -26.33 -13.87
C GLY A 140 -20.33 -27.71 -13.20
N ASP A 141 -19.90 -28.74 -13.94
CA ASP A 141 -20.01 -30.19 -13.64
C ASP A 141 -19.01 -30.71 -12.57
N ARG A 142 -18.36 -29.81 -11.84
CA ARG A 142 -17.43 -30.15 -10.75
C ARG A 142 -17.76 -29.36 -9.50
N ILE A 143 -18.46 -30.02 -8.57
CA ILE A 143 -18.79 -29.44 -7.26
C ILE A 143 -17.50 -29.26 -6.46
N HIS A 144 -16.96 -28.04 -6.43
CA HIS A 144 -15.92 -27.68 -5.47
C HIS A 144 -16.62 -27.33 -4.17
N THR A 145 -16.59 -28.27 -3.24
CA THR A 145 -17.09 -28.12 -1.88
C THR A 145 -16.26 -27.03 -1.18
N GLY A 146 -16.88 -25.94 -0.73
CA GLY A 146 -16.18 -24.91 0.04
C GLY A 146 -15.81 -25.40 1.43
N LEU A 147 -14.91 -24.68 2.12
CA LEU A 147 -14.41 -25.08 3.44
C LEU A 147 -15.53 -25.42 4.45
N LEU A 148 -16.61 -24.64 4.46
CA LEU A 148 -17.74 -24.89 5.36
C LEU A 148 -18.53 -26.14 4.97
N GLN A 149 -18.63 -26.41 3.68
CA GLN A 149 -19.42 -27.52 3.18
C GLN A 149 -18.66 -28.84 3.24
N GLU A 150 -17.33 -28.79 3.24
CA GLU A 150 -16.45 -29.94 3.46
C GLU A 150 -16.42 -30.34 4.94
N TRP A 151 -16.45 -29.36 5.85
CA TRP A 151 -16.36 -29.60 7.30
C TRP A 151 -17.71 -29.86 7.98
N PHE A 152 -18.77 -29.15 7.56
CA PHE A 152 -20.10 -29.21 8.20
C PHE A 152 -21.20 -29.82 7.32
N GLY A 153 -20.91 -30.15 6.06
CA GLY A 153 -21.91 -30.67 5.12
C GLY A 153 -22.88 -29.62 4.57
N PHE A 154 -23.87 -30.07 3.78
CA PHE A 154 -24.89 -29.20 3.18
C PHE A 154 -25.95 -28.82 4.21
N HIS A 155 -25.74 -27.72 4.92
CA HIS A 155 -26.75 -27.09 5.79
C HIS A 155 -27.17 -25.71 5.25
N TRP A 156 -28.39 -25.28 5.60
CA TRP A 156 -28.96 -23.98 5.21
C TRP A 156 -28.13 -22.76 5.67
N TRP A 157 -27.33 -22.91 6.74
CA TRP A 157 -26.43 -21.90 7.26
C TRP A 157 -25.12 -21.79 6.46
N THR A 158 -24.82 -22.76 5.59
CA THR A 158 -23.68 -22.70 4.66
C THR A 158 -24.02 -21.97 3.36
N SER A 159 -25.22 -21.37 3.27
CA SER A 159 -25.61 -20.57 2.10
C SER A 159 -24.73 -19.32 1.95
N ARG A 160 -24.37 -18.98 0.71
CA ARG A 160 -23.59 -17.77 0.35
C ARG A 160 -24.08 -16.51 1.03
N ALA A 161 -25.40 -16.28 1.01
CA ALA A 161 -25.99 -15.10 1.61
C ALA A 161 -25.80 -15.06 3.13
N PHE A 162 -25.92 -16.21 3.82
CA PHE A 162 -25.77 -16.29 5.27
C PHE A 162 -24.30 -16.18 5.71
N ALA A 163 -23.38 -16.82 4.98
CA ALA A 163 -21.94 -16.68 5.21
C ALA A 163 -21.48 -15.22 5.02
N LEU A 164 -21.95 -14.57 3.95
CA LEU A 164 -21.68 -13.14 3.72
C LEU A 164 -22.32 -12.26 4.80
N LEU A 165 -23.55 -12.56 5.23
CA LEU A 165 -24.22 -11.82 6.31
C LEU A 165 -23.42 -11.95 7.61
N ILE A 166 -22.99 -13.15 7.99
CA ILE A 166 -22.14 -13.38 9.17
C ILE A 166 -20.83 -12.60 9.05
N VAL A 167 -20.15 -12.64 7.91
CA VAL A 167 -18.88 -11.89 7.73
C VAL A 167 -19.13 -10.38 7.82
N VAL A 168 -20.21 -9.87 7.25
CA VAL A 168 -20.59 -8.45 7.41
C VAL A 168 -20.88 -8.12 8.88
N LEU A 169 -21.60 -8.98 9.59
CA LEU A 169 -22.00 -8.75 10.99
C LEU A 169 -20.86 -8.96 11.98
N LEU A 170 -19.88 -9.82 11.69
CA LEU A 170 -18.75 -10.12 12.57
C LEU A 170 -17.46 -9.38 12.21
N VAL A 171 -17.27 -8.94 10.95
CA VAL A 171 -16.05 -8.25 10.52
C VAL A 171 -16.35 -6.79 10.25
N ILE A 172 -17.37 -6.49 9.45
CA ILE A 172 -17.66 -5.11 9.04
C ILE A 172 -18.36 -4.34 10.16
N LEU A 173 -19.32 -4.94 10.86
CA LEU A 173 -20.03 -4.27 11.95
C LEU A 173 -19.09 -3.81 13.09
N PRO A 174 -18.14 -4.63 13.61
CA PRO A 174 -17.17 -4.12 14.57
C PRO A 174 -16.20 -3.11 13.96
N LEU A 175 -15.78 -3.26 12.70
CA LEU A 175 -14.94 -2.25 12.02
C LEU A 175 -15.64 -0.89 11.91
N VAL A 176 -16.95 -0.88 11.64
CA VAL A 176 -17.77 0.33 11.53
C VAL A 176 -18.09 0.91 12.92
N LEU A 177 -18.25 0.07 13.95
CA LEU A 177 -18.42 0.51 15.33
C LEU A 177 -17.14 1.07 15.96
N PHE A 178 -15.96 0.63 15.52
CA PHE A 178 -14.65 1.14 15.99
C PHE A 178 -14.30 2.54 15.47
N ARG A 179 -15.28 3.33 15.01
CA ARG A 179 -15.12 4.72 14.58
C ARG A 179 -14.87 5.70 15.72
N ARG A 180 -14.13 5.28 16.75
CA ARG A 180 -13.64 6.15 17.82
C ARG A 180 -12.34 5.59 18.41
N ILE A 181 -11.22 5.87 17.74
CA ILE A 181 -9.95 6.02 18.46
C ILE A 181 -10.00 7.41 19.09
N GLY A 182 -10.17 7.42 20.41
CA GLY A 182 -10.01 8.62 21.24
C GLY A 182 -8.55 8.83 21.60
N ASN A 183 -8.21 10.11 21.68
CA ASN A 183 -6.97 10.77 22.14
C ASN A 183 -5.80 10.78 21.16
#